data_AF-A0A7D6ZE41-F1
#
_entry.id   AF-A0A7D6ZE41-F1
#
_cell.length_a   1.000
_cell.length_b   1.000
_cell.length_c   1.000
_cell.angle_alpha   90.00
_cell.angle_beta   90.00
_cell.angle_gamma   90.00
#
_symmetry.space_group_name_H-M   'P 1'
#
loop_
_entity.id
_entity.type
_entity.pdbx_description
1 polymer ?
#
loop_
_entity_poly.entity_id
_entity_poly.type
_entity_poly.pdbx_seq_one_letter_code
_entity_poly.pdbx_strand_id
1 'polypeptide(L)'
;MGLGSVWRRGRNGSTAGDGEWAAAEYDLWQWFPEELAWRLFVLPVDGFFVLSSREGVRFGYFQRTGDRLRGELEAATGFREQFEVRWPARFEEFERLAERVAAALRAEFGLRLPIEAAAAAWVDGDEQIDCGPLGYAFPPETLRTLSPADALRMVQLGRESLAADKDVAASDQELRLIAGEDYLEQHGIDILTRPGPGRPVRERTVDFIGMDGPDCLAVLDVFLDLDGENKLPRRIRREFNGHTLEQGNPDYTLAMIHHDPDMRAILQRHPELAEALSQGRIRVDYALMIVDSGKRMRFHDFTATPEPDRPAAAPQQVPELRPESGSAAAPSLPFDPYPLLQPVDWPHRNLIPNWPSASGNAPIIVLTADTGDGYAMQSYDPAAPGNDFLLPAAIARLSSLQRYPWETDELYGLPVANCSGHDFAAEKVLDPRAMQDAHHLLDSPRLWVSTPRRTCLTAVPYELDERQLMVFQRLVTLTYEDDSYGNAPITPGAYLVENGRIIDFVEDVNLLGVG
;
A
#
# COMPACT_ATOMS: atom_id res chain seq x y z
N MET A 1 8.08 -38.90 -1.35
CA MET A 1 7.30 -39.11 -0.12
C MET A 1 6.69 -37.77 0.25
N GLY A 2 5.37 -37.60 0.07
CA GLY A 2 4.69 -36.31 0.20
C GLY A 2 4.25 -36.02 1.63
N LEU A 3 4.55 -34.81 2.10
CA LEU A 3 4.22 -34.26 3.44
C LEU A 3 2.89 -33.47 3.44
N GLY A 4 1.96 -33.76 2.54
CA GLY A 4 0.75 -32.95 2.30
C GLY A 4 -0.52 -33.30 3.09
N SER A 5 -0.48 -34.12 4.15
CA SER A 5 -1.72 -34.65 4.78
C SER A 5 -1.87 -34.43 6.29
N VAL A 6 -1.10 -33.53 6.90
CA VAL A 6 -1.10 -33.36 8.37
C VAL A 6 -2.22 -32.45 8.91
N TRP A 7 -3.01 -31.79 8.06
CA TRP A 7 -4.08 -30.87 8.51
C TRP A 7 -5.42 -31.53 8.88
N ARG A 8 -5.50 -32.87 8.96
CA ARG A 8 -6.68 -33.59 9.47
C ARG A 8 -6.30 -34.60 10.56
N ARG A 9 -6.11 -34.14 11.79
CA ARG A 9 -6.17 -35.03 12.97
C ARG A 9 -7.02 -34.44 14.10
N GLY A 10 -8.26 -34.94 14.16
CA GLY A 10 -8.83 -35.52 15.37
C GLY A 10 -9.22 -34.60 16.52
N ARG A 11 -10.24 -33.75 16.35
CA ARG A 11 -11.15 -33.41 17.46
C ARG A 11 -12.33 -34.38 17.42
N ASN A 12 -12.21 -35.49 18.16
CA ASN A 12 -13.36 -36.33 18.48
C ASN A 12 -14.11 -35.72 19.67
N GLY A 13 -15.30 -35.18 19.43
CA GLY A 13 -16.31 -34.98 20.48
C GLY A 13 -16.88 -33.57 20.64
N SER A 14 -17.65 -33.09 19.66
CA SER A 14 -18.82 -32.22 19.86
C SER A 14 -19.44 -31.88 18.50
N THR A 15 -20.51 -32.57 18.10
CA THR A 15 -21.26 -32.31 16.86
C THR A 15 -22.00 -30.97 16.87
N ALA A 16 -22.12 -30.31 18.03
CA ALA A 16 -22.81 -29.02 18.14
C ALA A 16 -21.96 -27.84 17.62
N GLY A 17 -20.62 -27.95 17.68
CA GLY A 17 -19.73 -26.87 17.23
C GLY A 17 -19.44 -26.85 15.73
N ASP A 18 -19.65 -27.97 15.03
CA ASP A 18 -19.30 -28.09 13.61
C ASP A 18 -20.24 -27.25 12.71
N GLY A 19 -21.51 -27.10 13.11
CA GLY A 19 -22.49 -26.29 12.36
C GLY A 19 -22.21 -24.79 12.42
N GLU A 20 -21.85 -24.27 13.59
CA GLU A 20 -21.52 -22.85 13.78
C GLU A 20 -20.25 -22.47 13.01
N TRP A 21 -19.25 -23.35 13.00
CA TRP A 21 -18.05 -23.17 12.20
C TRP A 21 -18.31 -23.19 10.70
N ALA A 22 -19.19 -24.06 10.22
CA ALA A 22 -19.56 -24.09 8.81
C ALA A 22 -20.23 -22.79 8.36
N ALA A 23 -21.09 -22.21 9.21
CA ALA A 23 -21.70 -20.90 8.95
C ALA A 23 -20.66 -19.77 8.95
N ALA A 24 -19.77 -19.73 9.95
CA ALA A 24 -18.70 -18.74 10.02
C ALA A 24 -17.74 -18.82 8.83
N GLU A 25 -17.33 -20.04 8.44
CA GLU A 25 -16.51 -20.28 7.25
C GLU A 25 -17.20 -19.80 5.98
N TYR A 26 -18.49 -20.10 5.81
CA TYR A 26 -19.26 -19.65 4.66
C TYR A 26 -19.28 -18.11 4.56
N ASP A 27 -19.62 -17.42 5.66
CA ASP A 27 -19.68 -15.97 5.68
C ASP A 27 -18.33 -15.29 5.42
N LEU A 28 -17.25 -15.86 5.97
CA LEU A 28 -15.88 -15.41 5.73
C LEU A 28 -15.50 -15.51 4.24
N TRP A 29 -15.76 -16.65 3.61
CA TRP A 29 -15.48 -16.86 2.19
C TRP A 29 -16.40 -16.06 1.26
N GLN A 30 -17.59 -15.66 1.71
CA GLN A 30 -18.45 -14.74 0.97
C GLN A 30 -17.96 -13.29 1.04
N TRP A 31 -17.42 -12.85 2.18
CA TRP A 31 -16.91 -11.48 2.35
C TRP A 31 -15.54 -11.26 1.70
N PHE A 32 -14.65 -12.25 1.79
CA PHE A 32 -13.25 -12.10 1.33
C PHE A 32 -13.10 -11.62 -0.14
N PRO A 33 -13.84 -12.15 -1.13
CA PRO A 33 -13.77 -11.64 -2.50
C PRO A 33 -14.15 -10.16 -2.62
N GLU A 34 -15.13 -9.70 -1.85
CA GLU A 34 -15.58 -8.31 -1.88
C GLU A 34 -14.50 -7.36 -1.37
N GLU A 35 -13.86 -7.73 -0.25
CA GLU A 35 -12.75 -6.98 0.34
C GLU A 35 -11.52 -6.99 -0.59
N LEU A 36 -11.19 -8.15 -1.19
CA LEU A 36 -10.07 -8.28 -2.13
C LEU A 36 -10.30 -7.50 -3.41
N ALA A 37 -11.50 -7.53 -3.97
CA ALA A 37 -11.86 -6.72 -5.12
C ALA A 37 -11.64 -5.24 -4.81
N TRP A 38 -12.07 -4.78 -3.64
CA TRP A 38 -11.87 -3.39 -3.21
C TRP A 38 -10.39 -3.03 -3.08
N ARG A 39 -9.57 -3.83 -2.36
CA ARG A 39 -8.15 -3.53 -2.18
C ARG A 39 -7.37 -3.53 -3.49
N LEU A 40 -7.67 -4.46 -4.40
CA LEU A 40 -7.06 -4.47 -5.73
C LEU A 40 -7.52 -3.28 -6.58
N PHE A 41 -8.78 -2.86 -6.43
CA PHE A 41 -9.33 -1.70 -7.14
C PHE A 41 -8.70 -0.37 -6.72
N VAL A 42 -8.52 -0.17 -5.41
CA VAL A 42 -7.89 1.05 -4.86
C VAL A 42 -6.36 0.98 -4.82
N LEU A 43 -5.76 -0.11 -5.30
CA LEU A 43 -4.31 -0.26 -5.36
C LEU A 43 -3.74 0.83 -6.29
N PRO A 44 -2.86 1.72 -5.77
CA PRO A 44 -2.27 2.80 -6.56
C PRO A 44 -1.40 2.24 -7.68
N VAL A 45 -1.18 3.07 -8.71
CA VAL A 45 -0.22 2.76 -9.79
C VAL A 45 1.16 2.54 -9.18
N ASP A 46 1.88 1.55 -9.70
CA ASP A 46 3.15 1.02 -9.18
C ASP A 46 3.04 0.36 -7.81
N GLY A 47 1.81 0.21 -7.31
CA GLY A 47 1.51 -0.53 -6.11
C GLY A 47 1.52 -2.04 -6.35
N PHE A 48 1.92 -2.81 -5.34
CA PHE A 48 1.75 -4.26 -5.35
C PHE A 48 1.08 -4.74 -4.07
N PHE A 49 0.38 -5.86 -4.18
CA PHE A 49 -0.41 -6.50 -3.14
C PHE A 49 -0.02 -7.97 -3.08
N VAL A 50 0.35 -8.46 -1.89
CA VAL A 50 0.82 -9.82 -1.68
C VAL A 50 -0.13 -10.54 -0.75
N LEU A 51 -0.54 -11.74 -1.16
CA LEU A 51 -1.20 -12.72 -0.32
C LEU A 51 -0.18 -13.79 0.05
N SER A 52 0.00 -14.02 1.34
CA SER A 52 0.96 -15.00 1.84
C SER A 52 0.40 -15.75 3.04
N SER A 53 0.95 -16.94 3.29
CA SER A 53 0.81 -17.60 4.58
C SER A 53 1.63 -16.83 5.61
N ARG A 54 1.26 -16.97 6.88
CA ARG A 54 2.06 -16.43 7.99
C ARG A 54 3.49 -17.00 8.04
N GLU A 55 3.73 -18.19 7.48
CA GLU A 55 5.07 -18.79 7.37
C GLU A 55 5.89 -18.15 6.23
N GLY A 56 5.37 -17.11 5.58
CA GLY A 56 6.02 -16.41 4.47
C GLY A 56 5.83 -17.10 3.12
N VAL A 57 5.03 -18.18 3.05
CA VAL A 57 4.74 -18.86 1.79
C VAL A 57 3.81 -17.97 0.98
N ARG A 58 4.34 -17.34 -0.07
CA ARG A 58 3.54 -16.50 -0.97
C ARG A 58 2.56 -17.37 -1.73
N PHE A 59 1.29 -16.97 -1.69
CA PHE A 59 0.20 -17.60 -2.43
C PHE A 59 -0.22 -16.78 -3.63
N GLY A 60 -0.10 -15.45 -3.52
CA GLY A 60 -0.52 -14.53 -4.55
C GLY A 60 0.31 -13.24 -4.57
N TYR A 61 0.55 -12.75 -5.77
CA TYR A 61 1.21 -11.48 -6.02
C TYR A 61 0.41 -10.72 -7.08
N PHE A 62 0.00 -9.51 -6.75
CA PHE A 62 -0.71 -8.62 -7.65
C PHE A 62 0.10 -7.34 -7.79
N GLN A 63 0.35 -6.90 -9.01
CA GLN A 63 1.07 -5.66 -9.29
C GLN A 63 0.23 -4.79 -10.19
N ARG A 64 0.09 -3.54 -9.79
CA ARG A 64 -0.55 -2.49 -10.54
C ARG A 64 0.49 -1.74 -11.36
N THR A 65 0.38 -1.81 -12.67
CA THR A 65 1.13 -0.96 -13.59
C THR A 65 0.22 0.15 -14.13
N GLY A 66 0.78 1.08 -14.89
CA GLY A 66 0.03 2.18 -15.48
C GLY A 66 -1.15 1.75 -16.38
N ASP A 67 -1.06 0.59 -17.03
CA ASP A 67 -2.03 0.08 -18.01
C ASP A 67 -2.80 -1.17 -17.59
N ARG A 68 -2.47 -1.81 -16.45
CA ARG A 68 -3.15 -3.05 -16.01
C ARG A 68 -2.84 -3.39 -14.56
N LEU A 69 -3.67 -4.25 -13.99
CA LEU A 69 -3.31 -5.10 -12.86
C LEU A 69 -2.89 -6.47 -13.38
N ARG A 70 -1.71 -6.94 -13.00
CA ARG A 70 -1.29 -8.33 -13.19
C ARG A 70 -1.37 -9.05 -11.85
N GLY A 71 -1.85 -10.28 -11.87
CA GLY A 71 -1.88 -11.15 -10.70
C GLY A 71 -1.27 -12.51 -11.03
N GLU A 72 -0.68 -13.13 -10.04
CA GLU A 72 -0.26 -14.52 -10.09
C GLU A 72 -0.60 -15.20 -8.78
N LEU A 73 -1.17 -16.40 -8.85
CA LEU A 73 -1.26 -17.32 -7.73
C LEU A 73 -0.32 -18.50 -7.96
N GLU A 74 0.44 -18.87 -6.94
CA GLU A 74 1.38 -20.00 -6.98
C GLU A 74 1.26 -20.83 -5.70
N ALA A 75 1.08 -22.14 -5.84
CA ALA A 75 1.04 -23.08 -4.72
C ALA A 75 2.26 -24.02 -4.75
N ALA A 76 2.66 -24.52 -3.57
CA ALA A 76 3.74 -25.50 -3.44
C ALA A 76 3.46 -26.83 -4.18
N THR A 77 2.22 -27.10 -4.57
CA THR A 77 1.81 -28.24 -5.39
C THR A 77 2.18 -28.09 -6.88
N GLY A 78 2.69 -26.92 -7.28
CA GLY A 78 2.94 -26.56 -8.68
C GLY A 78 1.73 -25.95 -9.38
N PHE A 79 0.62 -25.71 -8.68
CA PHE A 79 -0.49 -24.91 -9.21
C PHE A 79 -0.01 -23.48 -9.47
N ARG A 80 -0.30 -22.98 -10.68
CA ARG A 80 0.00 -21.61 -11.08
C ARG A 80 -1.17 -21.05 -11.89
N GLU A 81 -1.69 -19.90 -11.50
CA GLU A 81 -2.74 -19.21 -12.24
C GLU A 81 -2.35 -17.74 -12.41
N GLN A 82 -2.46 -17.24 -13.64
CA GLN A 82 -2.15 -15.85 -13.97
C GLN A 82 -3.43 -15.08 -14.27
N PHE A 83 -3.42 -13.81 -13.89
CA PHE A 83 -4.54 -12.90 -13.98
C PHE A 83 -4.09 -11.59 -14.62
N GLU A 84 -4.95 -11.01 -15.43
CA GLU A 84 -4.75 -9.68 -16.00
C GLU A 84 -6.10 -8.96 -16.02
N VAL A 85 -6.11 -7.73 -15.50
CA VAL A 85 -7.23 -6.80 -15.60
C VAL A 85 -6.66 -5.54 -16.24
N ARG A 86 -7.13 -5.19 -17.45
CA ARG A 86 -6.56 -4.08 -18.23
C ARG A 86 -7.21 -2.76 -17.83
N TRP A 87 -6.39 -1.73 -17.70
CA TRP A 87 -6.88 -0.38 -17.51
C TRP A 87 -7.50 0.18 -18.80
N PRO A 88 -8.57 0.97 -18.69
CA PRO A 88 -9.40 1.13 -17.49
C PRO A 88 -10.31 -0.07 -17.30
N ALA A 89 -10.33 -0.61 -16.09
CA ALA A 89 -11.25 -1.69 -15.72
C ALA A 89 -12.42 -1.17 -14.91
N ARG A 90 -13.54 -1.87 -15.02
CA ARG A 90 -14.71 -1.68 -14.16
C ARG A 90 -14.57 -2.45 -12.86
N PHE A 91 -15.25 -2.01 -11.81
CA PHE A 91 -15.19 -2.69 -10.51
C PHE A 91 -15.61 -4.18 -10.60
N GLU A 92 -16.57 -4.52 -11.46
CA GLU A 92 -17.02 -5.90 -11.65
C GLU A 92 -15.96 -6.82 -12.28
N GLU A 93 -14.92 -6.26 -12.91
CA GLU A 93 -13.76 -7.03 -13.36
C GLU A 93 -12.87 -7.45 -12.18
N PHE A 94 -12.76 -6.58 -11.17
CA PHE A 94 -12.08 -6.90 -9.91
C PHE A 94 -12.86 -7.88 -9.04
N GLU A 95 -14.19 -7.75 -8.99
CA GLU A 95 -15.05 -8.73 -8.30
C GLU A 95 -14.84 -10.13 -8.89
N ARG A 96 -14.91 -10.26 -10.23
CA ARG A 96 -14.66 -11.54 -10.93
C ARG A 96 -13.24 -12.06 -10.70
N LEU A 97 -12.24 -11.18 -10.67
CA LEU A 97 -10.87 -11.56 -10.34
C LEU A 97 -10.78 -12.11 -8.91
N ALA A 98 -11.33 -11.39 -7.93
CA ALA A 98 -11.27 -11.74 -6.53
C ALA A 98 -12.04 -13.03 -6.21
N GLU A 99 -13.19 -13.25 -6.86
CA GLU A 99 -13.93 -14.52 -6.78
C GLU A 99 -13.10 -15.71 -7.26
N ARG A 100 -12.40 -15.56 -8.40
CA ARG A 100 -11.48 -16.59 -8.91
C ARG A 100 -10.33 -16.84 -7.95
N VAL A 101 -9.73 -15.77 -7.41
CA VAL A 101 -8.65 -15.89 -6.44
C VAL A 101 -9.12 -16.63 -5.19
N ALA A 102 -10.28 -16.26 -4.64
CA ALA A 102 -10.84 -16.92 -3.47
C ALA A 102 -11.14 -18.41 -3.73
N ALA A 103 -11.68 -18.74 -4.90
CA ALA A 103 -11.93 -20.11 -5.31
C ALA A 103 -10.63 -20.93 -5.40
N ALA A 104 -9.57 -20.38 -6.00
CA ALA A 104 -8.26 -21.01 -6.09
C ALA A 104 -7.62 -21.19 -4.71
N LEU A 105 -7.65 -20.18 -3.84
CA LEU A 105 -7.17 -20.26 -2.46
C LEU A 105 -7.87 -21.37 -1.67
N ARG A 106 -9.20 -21.49 -1.82
CA ARG A 106 -9.97 -22.54 -1.14
C ARG A 106 -9.68 -23.93 -1.68
N ALA A 107 -9.53 -24.08 -2.99
CA ALA A 107 -9.36 -25.38 -3.64
C ALA A 107 -7.93 -25.93 -3.51
N GLU A 108 -6.92 -25.09 -3.75
CA GLU A 108 -5.53 -25.52 -3.97
C GLU A 108 -4.66 -25.39 -2.72
N PHE A 109 -4.95 -24.40 -1.88
CA PHE A 109 -4.14 -24.11 -0.69
C PHE A 109 -4.72 -24.74 0.58
N GLY A 110 -5.91 -25.35 0.48
CA GLY A 110 -6.57 -26.05 1.57
C GLY A 110 -6.86 -25.15 2.77
N LEU A 111 -6.91 -23.83 2.56
CA LEU A 111 -7.21 -22.86 3.61
C LEU A 111 -8.61 -23.12 4.13
N ARG A 112 -8.73 -23.24 5.45
CA ARG A 112 -10.04 -23.39 6.07
C ARG A 112 -10.77 -22.06 6.05
N LEU A 113 -10.04 -20.98 6.34
CA LEU A 113 -10.58 -19.63 6.42
C LEU A 113 -9.69 -18.68 5.61
N PRO A 114 -10.26 -17.69 4.91
CA PRO A 114 -9.48 -16.71 4.16
C PRO A 114 -8.58 -15.84 5.05
N ILE A 115 -8.93 -15.66 6.32
CA ILE A 115 -8.13 -14.93 7.34
C ILE A 115 -6.80 -15.60 7.68
N GLU A 116 -6.56 -16.82 7.18
CA GLU A 116 -5.25 -17.48 7.24
C GLU A 116 -4.24 -16.83 6.26
N ALA A 117 -4.72 -16.03 5.31
CA ALA A 117 -3.88 -15.21 4.43
C ALA A 117 -3.47 -13.91 5.12
N ALA A 118 -2.16 -13.64 5.17
CA ALA A 118 -1.62 -12.32 5.43
C ALA A 118 -1.62 -11.52 4.12
N ALA A 119 -2.17 -10.31 4.19
CA ALA A 119 -2.16 -9.34 3.12
C ALA A 119 -1.19 -8.20 3.46
N ALA A 120 -0.40 -7.78 2.48
CA ALA A 120 0.44 -6.60 2.59
C ALA A 120 0.55 -5.93 1.22
N ALA A 121 0.65 -4.60 1.21
CA ALA A 121 0.73 -3.83 -0.01
C ALA A 121 1.67 -2.64 0.17
N TRP A 122 2.27 -2.23 -0.94
CA TRP A 122 3.31 -1.20 -0.99
C TRP A 122 3.18 -0.42 -2.27
N VAL A 123 3.66 0.82 -2.26
CA VAL A 123 3.96 1.62 -3.46
C VAL A 123 5.47 1.60 -3.69
N ASP A 124 5.90 1.63 -4.95
CA ASP A 124 7.30 1.79 -5.32
C ASP A 124 7.93 2.97 -4.55
N GLY A 125 8.96 2.69 -3.73
CA GLY A 125 9.54 3.63 -2.74
C GLY A 125 9.21 3.36 -1.26
N ASP A 126 8.97 2.09 -0.87
CA ASP A 126 8.87 1.58 0.51
C ASP A 126 7.65 2.01 1.34
N GLU A 127 6.73 2.81 0.79
CA GLU A 127 5.52 3.20 1.53
C GLU A 127 4.53 2.03 1.61
N GLN A 128 4.36 1.49 2.82
CA GLN A 128 3.36 0.46 3.09
C GLN A 128 1.95 1.05 3.01
N ILE A 129 1.13 0.46 2.15
CA ILE A 129 -0.28 0.80 2.02
C ILE A 129 -1.05 0.04 3.10
N ASP A 130 -2.02 0.71 3.71
CA ASP A 130 -2.94 0.04 4.61
C ASP A 130 -3.84 -0.95 3.83
N CYS A 131 -3.60 -2.24 4.03
CA CYS A 131 -4.42 -3.31 3.48
C CYS A 131 -5.72 -3.55 4.27
N GLY A 132 -5.94 -2.80 5.34
CA GLY A 132 -7.07 -2.98 6.24
C GLY A 132 -7.17 -4.41 6.79
N PRO A 133 -8.40 -4.92 7.00
CA PRO A 133 -8.65 -6.20 7.67
C PRO A 133 -8.38 -7.44 6.80
N LEU A 134 -7.98 -7.29 5.54
CA LEU A 134 -7.83 -8.40 4.59
C LEU A 134 -6.85 -9.48 5.05
N GLY A 135 -5.94 -9.12 5.95
CA GLY A 135 -5.04 -10.05 6.61
C GLY A 135 -5.01 -9.84 8.10
N TYR A 136 -6.14 -10.06 8.80
CA TYR A 136 -6.13 -10.29 10.24
C TYR A 136 -5.18 -11.46 10.55
N ALA A 137 -3.89 -11.16 10.67
CA ALA A 137 -2.80 -12.12 10.75
C ALA A 137 -2.75 -12.70 12.17
N PHE A 138 -3.81 -13.41 12.54
CA PHE A 138 -3.88 -14.10 13.80
C PHE A 138 -2.83 -15.20 13.83
N PRO A 139 -2.17 -15.41 14.98
CA PRO A 139 -1.40 -16.63 15.19
C PRO A 139 -2.27 -17.85 14.88
N PRO A 140 -1.72 -18.91 14.25
CA PRO A 140 -2.45 -20.15 14.06
C PRO A 140 -3.06 -20.66 15.36
N GLU A 141 -2.39 -20.43 16.49
CA GLU A 141 -2.92 -20.75 17.81
C GLU A 141 -4.14 -19.91 18.18
N THR A 142 -4.15 -18.61 17.84
CA THR A 142 -5.32 -17.75 18.02
C THR A 142 -6.47 -18.18 17.12
N LEU A 143 -6.21 -18.57 15.86
CA LEU A 143 -7.23 -19.12 14.97
C LEU A 143 -7.79 -20.46 15.47
N ARG A 144 -6.95 -21.30 16.10
CA ARG A 144 -7.36 -22.56 16.73
C ARG A 144 -8.20 -22.37 17.99
N THR A 145 -8.03 -21.25 18.67
CA THR A 145 -8.78 -20.88 19.88
C THR A 145 -9.96 -19.96 19.61
N LEU A 146 -10.03 -19.36 18.42
CA LEU A 146 -11.09 -18.46 18.02
C LEU A 146 -12.44 -19.19 18.12
N SER A 147 -13.44 -18.59 18.76
CA SER A 147 -14.80 -19.14 18.68
C SER A 147 -15.43 -18.80 17.33
N PRO A 148 -16.42 -19.57 16.83
CA PRO A 148 -17.20 -19.16 15.66
C PRO A 148 -17.80 -17.77 15.80
N ALA A 149 -18.23 -17.40 17.01
CA ALA A 149 -18.79 -16.08 17.31
C ALA A 149 -17.75 -14.96 17.16
N ASP A 150 -16.51 -15.17 17.62
CA ASP A 150 -15.43 -14.20 17.44
C ASP A 150 -15.04 -14.07 15.96
N ALA A 151 -15.00 -15.19 15.23
CA ALA A 151 -14.78 -15.19 13.78
C ALA A 151 -15.83 -14.34 13.03
N LEU A 152 -17.12 -14.57 13.33
CA LEU A 152 -18.23 -13.82 12.75
C LEU A 152 -18.18 -12.33 13.15
N ARG A 153 -17.84 -12.02 14.40
CA ARG A 153 -17.70 -10.62 14.85
C ARG A 153 -16.62 -9.88 14.04
N MET A 154 -15.51 -10.54 13.72
CA MET A 154 -14.45 -9.93 12.91
C MET A 154 -14.86 -9.73 11.45
N VAL A 155 -15.63 -10.65 10.87
CA VAL A 155 -16.26 -10.43 9.55
C VAL A 155 -17.15 -9.20 9.58
N GLN A 156 -17.96 -9.06 10.64
CA GLN A 156 -18.86 -7.92 10.78
C GLN A 156 -18.08 -6.61 10.87
N LEU A 157 -17.02 -6.55 11.67
CA LEU A 157 -16.12 -5.38 11.74
C LEU A 157 -15.44 -5.11 10.39
N GLY A 158 -14.99 -6.14 9.69
CA GLY A 158 -14.40 -6.02 8.35
C GLY A 158 -15.39 -5.46 7.33
N ARG A 159 -16.65 -5.93 7.35
CA ARG A 159 -17.74 -5.40 6.51
C ARG A 159 -18.07 -3.96 6.82
N GLU A 160 -18.12 -3.59 8.10
CA GLU A 160 -18.37 -2.21 8.52
C GLU A 160 -17.23 -1.27 8.06
N SER A 161 -15.98 -1.70 8.23
CA SER A 161 -14.81 -0.96 7.73
C SER A 161 -14.85 -0.82 6.20
N LEU A 162 -15.13 -1.90 5.48
CA LEU A 162 -15.24 -1.88 4.02
C LEU A 162 -16.38 -0.98 3.53
N ALA A 163 -17.53 -1.04 4.21
CA ALA A 163 -18.66 -0.18 3.91
C ALA A 163 -18.31 1.30 4.12
N ALA A 164 -17.62 1.62 5.22
CA ALA A 164 -17.14 2.97 5.47
C ALA A 164 -16.15 3.44 4.39
N ASP A 165 -15.18 2.60 3.99
CA ASP A 165 -14.23 2.91 2.91
C ASP A 165 -14.97 3.18 1.58
N LYS A 166 -15.99 2.37 1.26
CA LYS A 166 -16.82 2.53 0.06
C LYS A 166 -17.69 3.79 0.11
N ASP A 167 -18.24 4.13 1.28
CA ASP A 167 -19.07 5.31 1.49
C ASP A 167 -18.26 6.61 1.38
N VAL A 168 -17.03 6.62 1.90
CA VAL A 168 -16.08 7.72 1.70
C VAL A 168 -15.77 7.88 0.21
N ALA A 169 -15.38 6.79 -0.46
CA ALA A 169 -15.07 6.85 -1.90
C ALA A 169 -16.27 7.26 -2.77
N ALA A 170 -17.49 6.85 -2.40
CA ALA A 170 -18.72 7.24 -3.07
C ALA A 170 -19.03 8.72 -2.84
N SER A 171 -18.83 9.22 -1.62
CA SER A 171 -18.99 10.64 -1.29
C SER A 171 -17.99 11.51 -2.05
N ASP A 172 -16.73 11.09 -2.13
CA ASP A 172 -15.69 11.76 -2.90
C ASP A 172 -16.02 11.76 -4.41
N GLN A 173 -16.56 10.67 -4.94
CA GLN A 173 -17.04 10.63 -6.31
C GLN A 173 -18.21 11.59 -6.51
N GLU A 174 -19.20 11.61 -5.62
CA GLU A 174 -20.34 12.52 -5.70
C GLU A 174 -19.91 13.99 -5.69
N LEU A 175 -18.99 14.36 -4.79
CA LEU A 175 -18.44 15.73 -4.73
C LEU A 175 -17.72 16.12 -6.02
N ARG A 176 -16.93 15.21 -6.59
CA ARG A 176 -16.27 15.43 -7.89
C ARG A 176 -17.29 15.61 -9.01
N LEU A 177 -18.35 14.80 -8.99
CA LEU A 177 -19.39 14.87 -10.00
C LEU A 177 -20.13 16.21 -9.94
N ILE A 178 -20.57 16.62 -8.75
CA ILE A 178 -21.24 17.91 -8.54
C ILE A 178 -20.34 19.05 -9.01
N ALA A 179 -19.08 19.09 -8.57
CA ALA A 179 -18.17 20.17 -8.93
C ALA A 179 -17.90 20.23 -10.44
N GLY A 180 -17.70 19.08 -11.08
CA GLY A 180 -17.42 19.01 -12.52
C GLY A 180 -18.65 19.35 -13.37
N GLU A 181 -19.83 18.87 -13.00
CA GLU A 181 -21.09 19.20 -13.68
C GLU A 181 -21.39 20.69 -13.57
N ASP A 182 -21.31 21.28 -12.37
CA ASP A 182 -21.51 22.70 -12.15
C ASP A 182 -20.56 23.53 -13.04
N TYR A 183 -19.30 23.12 -13.15
CA TYR A 183 -18.32 23.79 -14.01
C TYR A 183 -18.70 23.68 -15.49
N LEU A 184 -18.98 22.47 -15.99
CA LEU A 184 -19.28 22.24 -17.40
C LEU A 184 -20.57 22.96 -17.82
N GLU A 185 -21.61 22.94 -16.99
CA GLU A 185 -22.87 23.65 -17.22
C GLU A 185 -22.67 25.17 -17.27
N GLN A 186 -21.87 25.74 -16.35
CA GLN A 186 -21.57 27.18 -16.33
C GLN A 186 -20.82 27.64 -17.59
N HIS A 187 -20.07 26.75 -18.23
CA HIS A 187 -19.32 27.03 -19.46
C HIS A 187 -20.07 26.61 -20.73
N GLY A 188 -21.29 26.07 -20.61
CA GLY A 188 -22.10 25.64 -21.75
C GLY A 188 -21.52 24.43 -22.48
N ILE A 189 -20.74 23.59 -21.79
CA ILE A 189 -20.13 22.38 -22.34
C ILE A 189 -21.14 21.23 -22.27
N ASP A 190 -21.40 20.58 -23.41
CA ASP A 190 -22.35 19.45 -23.49
C ASP A 190 -21.69 18.16 -23.02
N ILE A 191 -22.11 17.63 -21.87
CA ILE A 191 -21.48 16.48 -21.22
C ILE A 191 -21.76 15.20 -22.03
N LEU A 192 -20.70 14.59 -22.55
CA LEU A 192 -20.77 13.33 -23.30
C LEU A 192 -20.72 12.13 -22.35
N THR A 193 -19.74 12.09 -21.45
CA THR A 193 -19.58 11.00 -20.48
C THR A 193 -19.98 11.46 -19.08
N ARG A 194 -20.93 10.74 -18.47
CA ARG A 194 -21.30 10.89 -17.06
C ARG A 194 -21.12 9.55 -16.36
N PRO A 195 -20.29 9.45 -15.31
CA PRO A 195 -20.22 8.25 -14.48
C PRO A 195 -21.63 7.90 -13.97
N GLY A 196 -22.01 6.62 -14.06
CA GLY A 196 -23.32 6.16 -13.60
C GLY A 196 -23.47 6.27 -12.06
N PRO A 197 -24.71 6.37 -11.55
CA PRO A 197 -24.94 6.36 -10.11
C PRO A 197 -24.65 4.98 -9.50
N GLY A 198 -23.80 4.96 -8.46
CA GLY A 198 -23.55 3.79 -7.61
C GLY A 198 -22.16 3.19 -7.76
N ARG A 199 -21.34 3.34 -6.69
CA ARG A 199 -19.98 2.79 -6.49
C ARG A 199 -18.93 3.34 -7.48
N PRO A 200 -17.62 3.24 -7.20
CA PRO A 200 -16.62 3.66 -8.17
C PRO A 200 -16.65 2.68 -9.34
N VAL A 201 -17.43 3.03 -10.36
CA VAL A 201 -17.79 2.14 -11.49
C VAL A 201 -16.56 1.71 -12.28
N ARG A 202 -15.48 2.49 -12.23
CA ARG A 202 -14.26 2.26 -13.00
C ARG A 202 -13.03 2.89 -12.36
N GLU A 203 -11.88 2.29 -12.63
CA GLU A 203 -10.58 2.87 -12.29
C GLU A 203 -10.47 4.29 -12.89
N ARG A 204 -9.85 5.21 -12.15
CA ARG A 204 -9.76 6.62 -12.51
C ARG A 204 -9.16 6.83 -13.91
N THR A 205 -10.03 7.10 -14.89
CA THR A 205 -9.69 7.73 -16.18
C THR A 205 -9.82 9.23 -16.00
N VAL A 206 -10.91 9.82 -16.51
CA VAL A 206 -11.38 11.19 -16.28
C VAL A 206 -12.78 11.14 -15.70
N ASP A 207 -13.12 12.18 -14.97
CA ASP A 207 -14.46 12.35 -14.43
C ASP A 207 -15.44 12.78 -15.53
N PHE A 208 -15.00 13.64 -16.46
CA PHE A 208 -15.86 14.14 -17.53
C PHE A 208 -15.15 14.28 -18.88
N ILE A 209 -15.96 14.08 -19.92
CA ILE A 209 -15.67 14.42 -21.31
C ILE A 209 -16.92 15.11 -21.84
N GLY A 210 -16.76 16.28 -22.47
CA GLY A 210 -17.85 17.05 -23.04
C GLY A 210 -17.45 17.77 -24.32
N MET A 211 -18.44 18.27 -25.06
CA MET A 211 -18.24 19.08 -26.27
C MET A 211 -18.32 20.57 -25.93
N ASP A 212 -17.23 21.28 -26.16
CA ASP A 212 -17.18 22.75 -26.12
C ASP A 212 -17.33 23.29 -27.54
N GLY A 213 -18.58 23.37 -28.01
CA GLY A 213 -18.86 23.66 -29.42
C GLY A 213 -18.61 22.48 -30.36
N PRO A 214 -18.51 22.72 -31.68
CA PRO A 214 -18.49 21.65 -32.70
C PRO A 214 -17.13 20.97 -32.90
N ASP A 215 -16.04 21.60 -32.46
CA ASP A 215 -14.66 21.22 -32.80
C ASP A 215 -13.72 21.13 -31.59
N CYS A 216 -14.26 21.17 -30.36
CA CYS A 216 -13.48 21.02 -29.14
C CYS A 216 -14.09 19.96 -28.21
N LEU A 217 -13.24 19.06 -27.74
CA LEU A 217 -13.53 18.10 -26.69
C LEU A 217 -12.89 18.62 -25.39
N ALA A 218 -13.72 18.96 -24.42
CA ALA A 218 -13.27 19.29 -23.08
C ALA A 218 -13.14 18.00 -22.25
N VAL A 219 -11.97 17.76 -21.68
CA VAL A 219 -11.66 16.63 -20.81
C VAL A 219 -11.35 17.19 -19.43
N LEU A 220 -12.18 16.87 -18.44
CA LEU A 220 -12.07 17.41 -17.09
C LEU A 220 -11.83 16.29 -16.09
N ASP A 221 -10.74 16.41 -15.35
CA ASP A 221 -10.39 15.55 -14.21
C ASP A 221 -10.55 16.37 -12.93
N VAL A 222 -11.25 15.83 -11.94
CA VAL A 222 -11.53 16.51 -10.69
C VAL A 222 -10.77 15.83 -9.56
N PHE A 223 -9.94 16.59 -8.88
CA PHE A 223 -9.17 16.15 -7.73
C PHE A 223 -9.67 16.84 -6.46
N LEU A 224 -9.88 16.08 -5.39
CA LEU A 224 -10.27 16.62 -4.09
C LEU A 224 -9.01 16.77 -3.20
N ASP A 225 -8.72 17.99 -2.77
CA ASP A 225 -7.66 18.35 -1.81
C ASP A 225 -8.32 18.74 -0.48
N LEU A 226 -9.02 17.79 0.13
CA LEU A 226 -9.80 18.03 1.36
C LEU A 226 -8.91 18.24 2.59
N ASP A 227 -7.71 17.66 2.58
CA ASP A 227 -6.74 17.79 3.66
C ASP A 227 -6.04 19.17 3.68
N GLY A 228 -6.23 19.98 2.63
CA GLY A 228 -5.71 21.34 2.55
C GLY A 228 -4.19 21.41 2.44
N GLU A 229 -3.55 20.31 2.07
CA GLU A 229 -2.09 20.23 1.95
C GLU A 229 -1.56 21.04 0.76
N ASN A 230 -2.43 21.54 -0.13
CA ASN A 230 -2.07 22.21 -1.38
C ASN A 230 -1.16 21.35 -2.26
N LYS A 231 -1.13 20.04 -2.05
CA LYS A 231 -0.36 19.12 -2.85
C LYS A 231 -1.15 18.89 -4.14
N LEU A 232 -0.54 19.29 -5.26
CA LEU A 232 -0.97 18.74 -6.55
C LEU A 232 -0.90 17.22 -6.42
N PRO A 233 -1.89 16.47 -6.94
CA PRO A 233 -1.74 15.03 -7.02
C PRO A 233 -0.42 14.73 -7.72
N ARG A 234 0.36 13.78 -7.19
CA ARG A 234 1.53 13.28 -7.92
C ARG A 234 1.07 12.97 -9.33
N ARG A 235 1.65 13.64 -10.33
CA ARG A 235 1.22 13.49 -11.72
C ARG A 235 1.27 12.02 -12.06
N ILE A 236 0.11 11.46 -12.38
CA ILE A 236 -0.01 10.04 -12.63
C ILE A 236 0.82 9.74 -13.88
N ARG A 237 1.83 8.90 -13.72
CA ARG A 237 2.58 8.33 -14.85
C ARG A 237 1.92 7.01 -15.20
N ARG A 238 1.56 6.83 -16.46
CA ARG A 238 1.01 5.58 -16.96
C ARG A 238 1.87 5.08 -18.10
N GLU A 239 2.34 3.85 -18.03
CA GLU A 239 2.86 3.20 -19.23
C GLU A 239 1.71 2.89 -20.17
N PHE A 240 1.87 3.20 -21.46
CA PHE A 240 0.89 2.93 -22.49
C PHE A 240 1.63 2.60 -23.79
N ASN A 241 1.41 1.40 -24.32
CA ASN A 241 2.14 0.87 -25.49
C ASN A 241 3.67 0.99 -25.37
N GLY A 242 4.22 0.82 -24.16
CA GLY A 242 5.66 0.93 -23.89
C GLY A 242 6.17 2.37 -23.71
N HIS A 243 5.29 3.36 -23.64
CA HIS A 243 5.63 4.75 -23.38
C HIS A 243 5.08 5.22 -22.03
N THR A 244 5.90 5.86 -21.21
CA THR A 244 5.43 6.52 -19.99
C THR A 244 4.75 7.85 -20.35
N LEU A 245 3.44 7.90 -20.17
CA LEU A 245 2.60 9.07 -20.37
C LEU A 245 2.37 9.76 -19.01
N GLU A 246 2.56 11.07 -18.95
CA GLU A 246 2.30 11.86 -17.75
C GLU A 246 0.94 12.56 -17.86
N GLN A 247 0.17 12.54 -16.77
CA GLN A 247 -1.12 13.23 -16.68
C GLN A 247 -1.02 14.69 -17.17
N GLY A 248 -1.93 15.07 -18.07
CA GLY A 248 -1.95 16.38 -18.73
C GLY A 248 -1.16 16.48 -20.03
N ASN A 249 -0.38 15.46 -20.41
CA ASN A 249 0.23 15.39 -21.75
C ASN A 249 -0.86 15.07 -22.82
N PRO A 250 -0.80 15.66 -24.03
CA PRO A 250 -1.68 15.28 -25.14
C PRO A 250 -1.83 13.77 -25.38
N ASP A 251 -0.72 13.03 -25.35
CA ASP A 251 -0.71 11.58 -25.57
C ASP A 251 -1.45 10.84 -24.44
N TYR A 252 -1.32 11.32 -23.19
CA TYR A 252 -2.08 10.82 -22.04
C TYR A 252 -3.58 11.04 -22.24
N THR A 253 -3.97 12.26 -22.60
CA THR A 253 -5.38 12.64 -22.79
C THR A 253 -6.02 11.84 -23.92
N LEU A 254 -5.31 11.62 -25.03
CA LEU A 254 -5.81 10.80 -26.13
C LEU A 254 -5.91 9.32 -25.74
N ALA A 255 -4.90 8.77 -25.08
CA ALA A 255 -4.95 7.39 -24.58
C ALA A 255 -6.15 7.20 -23.65
N MET A 256 -6.39 8.16 -22.76
CA MET A 256 -7.56 8.20 -21.88
C MET A 256 -8.88 8.17 -22.65
N ILE A 257 -9.08 9.08 -23.62
CA ILE A 257 -10.30 9.15 -24.45
C ILE A 257 -10.56 7.82 -25.18
N HIS A 258 -9.53 7.22 -25.77
CA HIS A 258 -9.68 5.99 -26.55
C HIS A 258 -9.93 4.73 -25.68
N HIS A 259 -9.41 4.74 -24.46
CA HIS A 259 -9.50 3.61 -23.56
C HIS A 259 -10.69 3.69 -22.61
N ASP A 260 -11.24 4.87 -22.38
CA ASP A 260 -12.44 5.08 -21.59
C ASP A 260 -13.64 4.30 -22.17
N PRO A 261 -14.28 3.41 -21.37
CA PRO A 261 -15.33 2.52 -21.88
C PRO A 261 -16.59 3.29 -22.27
N ASP A 262 -16.89 4.38 -21.58
CA ASP A 262 -18.09 5.19 -21.86
C ASP A 262 -17.85 6.05 -23.09
N MET A 263 -16.65 6.62 -23.23
CA MET A 263 -16.26 7.30 -24.45
C MET A 263 -16.26 6.36 -25.64
N ARG A 264 -15.76 5.12 -25.50
CA ARG A 264 -15.83 4.11 -26.57
C ARG A 264 -17.27 3.84 -27.01
N ALA A 265 -18.21 3.73 -26.05
CA ALA A 265 -19.62 3.56 -26.36
C ALA A 265 -20.24 4.79 -27.05
N ILE A 266 -19.74 5.99 -26.76
CA ILE A 266 -20.14 7.23 -27.43
C ILE A 266 -19.58 7.26 -28.85
N LEU A 267 -18.28 7.02 -29.04
CA LEU A 267 -17.63 6.98 -30.35
C LEU A 267 -18.23 5.91 -31.28
N GLN A 268 -18.71 4.79 -30.73
CA GLN A 268 -19.46 3.80 -31.49
C GLN A 268 -20.84 4.30 -31.96
N ARG A 269 -21.49 5.14 -31.16
CA ARG A 269 -22.78 5.77 -31.50
C ARG A 269 -22.62 7.01 -32.39
N HIS A 270 -21.45 7.64 -32.36
CA HIS A 270 -21.08 8.87 -33.06
C HIS A 270 -19.82 8.64 -33.93
N PRO A 271 -19.92 7.87 -35.03
CA PRO A 271 -18.79 7.59 -35.90
C PRO A 271 -18.17 8.86 -36.49
N GLU A 272 -18.94 9.93 -36.66
CA GLU A 272 -18.48 11.24 -37.10
C GLU A 272 -17.49 11.88 -36.11
N LEU A 273 -17.74 11.72 -34.80
CA LEU A 273 -16.88 12.21 -33.72
C LEU A 273 -15.59 11.40 -33.68
N ALA A 274 -15.69 10.07 -33.82
CA ALA A 274 -14.54 9.17 -33.91
C ALA A 274 -13.65 9.50 -35.12
N GLU A 275 -14.25 9.73 -36.29
CA GLU A 275 -13.54 10.12 -37.50
C GLU A 275 -12.83 11.47 -37.30
N ALA A 276 -13.54 12.48 -36.79
CA ALA A 276 -12.99 13.81 -36.57
C ALA A 276 -11.84 13.83 -35.54
N LEU A 277 -11.93 13.06 -34.45
CA LEU A 277 -10.83 12.85 -33.51
C LEU A 277 -9.62 12.19 -34.20
N SER A 278 -9.85 11.13 -34.97
CA SER A 278 -8.77 10.40 -35.66
C SER A 278 -8.04 11.24 -36.72
N GLN A 279 -8.73 12.23 -37.29
CA GLN A 279 -8.21 13.16 -38.29
C GLN A 279 -7.63 14.44 -37.67
N GLY A 280 -7.61 14.56 -36.34
CA GLY A 280 -7.15 15.78 -35.67
C GLY A 280 -8.02 17.02 -35.95
N ARG A 281 -9.28 16.81 -36.38
CA ARG A 281 -10.26 17.90 -36.61
C ARG A 281 -10.92 18.39 -35.33
N ILE A 282 -10.74 17.67 -34.22
CA ILE A 282 -11.23 18.04 -32.90
C ILE A 282 -10.05 18.39 -32.03
N ARG A 283 -10.07 19.61 -31.50
CA ARG A 283 -9.17 20.06 -30.45
C ARG A 283 -9.53 19.36 -29.14
N VAL A 284 -8.53 18.99 -28.35
CA VAL A 284 -8.76 18.42 -27.03
C VAL A 284 -8.20 19.37 -25.98
N ASP A 285 -9.06 19.89 -25.13
CA ASP A 285 -8.69 20.73 -24.00
C ASP A 285 -8.78 19.88 -22.73
N TYR A 286 -7.64 19.65 -22.07
CA TYR A 286 -7.60 18.93 -20.80
C TYR A 286 -7.49 19.92 -19.64
N ALA A 287 -8.35 19.78 -18.64
CA ALA A 287 -8.32 20.56 -17.42
C ALA A 287 -8.25 19.63 -16.21
N LEU A 288 -7.35 19.93 -15.28
CA LEU A 288 -7.35 19.36 -13.94
C LEU A 288 -7.93 20.40 -12.98
N MET A 289 -9.12 20.12 -12.45
CA MET A 289 -9.78 20.92 -11.43
C MET A 289 -9.46 20.38 -10.04
N ILE A 290 -8.96 21.23 -9.15
CA ILE A 290 -8.70 20.88 -7.76
C ILE A 290 -9.72 21.58 -6.88
N VAL A 291 -10.49 20.79 -6.13
CA VAL A 291 -11.50 21.25 -5.18
C VAL A 291 -10.96 21.04 -3.78
N ASP A 292 -10.76 22.11 -3.02
CA ASP A 292 -10.29 22.01 -1.64
C ASP A 292 -11.42 21.95 -0.59
N SER A 293 -11.09 21.81 0.69
CA SER A 293 -12.07 21.80 1.79
C SER A 293 -12.89 23.09 1.94
N GLY A 294 -12.38 24.22 1.42
CA GLY A 294 -13.11 25.47 1.30
C GLY A 294 -13.99 25.56 0.05
N LYS A 295 -14.08 24.47 -0.73
CA LYS A 295 -14.73 24.39 -2.04
C LYS A 295 -14.15 25.39 -3.06
N ARG A 296 -12.90 25.83 -2.87
CA ARG A 296 -12.21 26.67 -3.86
C ARG A 296 -11.75 25.77 -4.99
N MET A 297 -11.97 26.23 -6.22
CA MET A 297 -11.58 25.53 -7.43
C MET A 297 -10.30 26.15 -7.99
N ARG A 298 -9.29 25.32 -8.26
CA ARG A 298 -8.09 25.70 -9.01
C ARG A 298 -8.06 24.92 -10.33
N PHE A 299 -7.74 25.61 -11.41
CA PHE A 299 -7.69 25.01 -12.75
C PHE A 299 -6.25 24.95 -13.24
N HIS A 300 -5.90 23.79 -13.80
CA HIS A 300 -4.68 23.59 -14.56
C HIS A 300 -5.06 23.18 -15.97
N ASP A 301 -4.88 24.10 -16.91
CA ASP A 301 -5.22 23.89 -18.30
C ASP A 301 -4.02 23.33 -19.07
N PHE A 302 -4.31 22.32 -19.88
CA PHE A 302 -3.36 21.69 -20.77
C PHE A 302 -4.00 21.61 -22.15
N THR A 303 -3.48 22.38 -23.10
CA THR A 303 -3.94 22.30 -24.49
C THR A 303 -3.33 21.05 -25.11
N ALA A 304 -4.18 20.05 -25.37
CA ALA A 304 -3.83 18.76 -25.94
C ALA A 304 -4.20 18.70 -27.43
N THR A 305 -4.00 19.79 -28.19
CA THR A 305 -4.25 19.76 -29.63
C THR A 305 -3.23 18.84 -30.31
N PRO A 306 -3.67 17.79 -31.02
CA PRO A 306 -2.77 17.02 -31.86
C PRO A 306 -2.20 17.94 -32.94
N GLU A 307 -0.88 18.05 -33.07
CA GLU A 307 -0.31 18.74 -34.23
C GLU A 307 -0.71 17.98 -35.50
N PRO A 308 -1.44 18.58 -36.46
CA PRO A 308 -2.01 17.88 -37.61
C PRO A 308 -0.95 17.27 -38.54
N ASP A 309 0.29 17.77 -38.46
CA ASP A 309 1.43 17.30 -39.26
C ASP A 309 2.40 16.42 -38.47
N ARG A 310 2.14 16.13 -37.18
CA ARG A 310 2.93 15.14 -36.46
C ARG A 310 2.46 13.78 -36.96
N PRO A 311 3.25 13.05 -37.78
CA PRO A 311 2.86 11.72 -38.21
C PRO A 311 2.57 10.93 -36.94
N ALA A 312 1.34 10.41 -36.80
CA ALA A 312 1.00 9.47 -35.75
C ALA A 312 2.17 8.51 -35.69
N ALA A 313 2.93 8.50 -34.58
CA ALA A 313 4.16 7.76 -34.49
C ALA A 313 3.83 6.36 -34.99
N ALA A 314 4.33 6.01 -36.19
CA ALA A 314 3.92 4.80 -36.88
C ALA A 314 4.03 3.71 -35.82
N PRO A 315 2.94 2.96 -35.51
CA PRO A 315 2.93 2.03 -34.39
C PRO A 315 4.21 1.25 -34.54
N GLN A 316 5.19 1.56 -33.68
CA GLN A 316 6.50 0.98 -33.86
C GLN A 316 6.16 -0.50 -33.76
N GLN A 317 6.57 -1.27 -34.77
CA GLN A 317 6.53 -2.71 -34.64
C GLN A 317 7.44 -2.97 -33.44
N VAL A 318 6.82 -2.98 -32.26
CA VAL A 318 7.40 -3.48 -31.03
C VAL A 318 7.91 -4.82 -31.49
N PRO A 319 9.23 -5.08 -31.41
CA PRO A 319 9.75 -6.39 -31.72
C PRO A 319 8.82 -7.35 -30.98
N GLU A 320 8.14 -8.20 -31.73
CA GLU A 320 7.23 -9.19 -31.18
C GLU A 320 8.12 -9.93 -30.18
N LEU A 321 8.01 -9.57 -28.89
CA LEU A 321 8.72 -10.21 -27.81
C LEU A 321 8.08 -11.58 -27.80
N ARG A 322 8.63 -12.46 -28.64
CA ARG A 322 8.40 -13.89 -28.55
C ARG A 322 8.55 -14.17 -27.06
N PRO A 323 7.53 -14.71 -26.39
CA PRO A 323 7.70 -15.13 -25.02
C PRO A 323 8.84 -16.13 -25.06
N GLU A 324 10.04 -15.69 -24.66
CA GLU A 324 11.14 -16.60 -24.48
C GLU A 324 10.60 -17.64 -23.51
N SER A 325 10.49 -18.85 -24.01
CA SER A 325 9.87 -19.98 -23.32
C SER A 325 10.80 -20.49 -22.21
N GLY A 326 11.67 -19.61 -21.70
CA GLY A 326 12.38 -19.76 -20.45
C GLY A 326 11.48 -19.23 -19.36
N SER A 327 10.92 -20.14 -18.58
CA SER A 327 10.37 -19.89 -17.26
C SER A 327 11.22 -18.86 -16.52
N ALA A 328 10.82 -17.59 -16.52
CA ALA A 328 11.30 -16.63 -15.53
C ALA A 328 10.75 -17.13 -14.19
N ALA A 329 11.58 -17.86 -13.45
CA ALA A 329 11.34 -18.10 -12.04
C ALA A 329 11.06 -16.75 -11.39
N ALA A 330 10.06 -16.68 -10.50
CA ALA A 330 9.84 -15.49 -9.69
C ALA A 330 11.20 -15.03 -9.14
N PRO A 331 11.52 -13.73 -9.18
CA PRO A 331 12.81 -13.25 -8.69
C PRO A 331 12.96 -13.69 -7.22
N SER A 332 13.75 -14.73 -7.00
CA SER A 332 14.13 -15.18 -5.67
C SER A 332 15.00 -14.09 -5.09
N LEU A 333 14.65 -13.61 -3.89
CA LEU A 333 15.51 -12.66 -3.20
C LEU A 333 16.91 -13.28 -3.08
N PRO A 334 17.98 -12.48 -3.25
CA PRO A 334 19.35 -13.00 -3.18
C PRO A 334 19.68 -13.63 -1.81
N PHE A 335 18.96 -13.26 -0.77
CA PHE A 335 19.04 -13.80 0.58
C PHE A 335 17.74 -13.48 1.35
N ASP A 336 17.67 -13.94 2.60
CA ASP A 336 16.59 -13.65 3.54
C ASP A 336 16.94 -12.42 4.41
N PRO A 337 16.43 -11.21 4.11
CA PRO A 337 16.93 -10.00 4.74
C PRO A 337 16.27 -9.71 6.09
N TYR A 338 17.02 -9.08 6.98
CA TYR A 338 16.57 -8.42 8.21
C TYR A 338 17.05 -6.96 8.23
N PRO A 339 16.21 -6.01 8.65
CA PRO A 339 16.61 -4.62 8.75
C PRO A 339 17.46 -4.45 10.02
N LEU A 340 18.46 -3.59 9.97
CA LEU A 340 19.30 -3.24 11.10
C LEU A 340 19.55 -1.73 11.09
N LEU A 341 19.34 -1.06 12.21
CA LEU A 341 19.61 0.36 12.37
C LEU A 341 21.10 0.59 12.63
N GLN A 342 21.66 1.59 11.95
CA GLN A 342 23.01 2.11 12.20
C GLN A 342 22.97 3.63 12.38
N PRO A 343 23.96 4.20 13.09
CA PRO A 343 24.14 5.65 13.13
C PRO A 343 24.18 6.28 11.73
N VAL A 344 23.70 7.51 11.59
CA VAL A 344 23.70 8.24 10.31
C VAL A 344 25.12 8.45 9.74
N ASP A 345 26.10 8.55 10.63
CA ASP A 345 27.53 8.76 10.36
C ASP A 345 28.32 7.45 10.37
N TRP A 346 27.63 6.30 10.32
CA TRP A 346 28.28 5.00 10.39
C TRP A 346 29.37 4.86 9.31
N PRO A 347 30.64 4.54 9.68
CA PRO A 347 31.79 4.67 8.78
C PRO A 347 31.70 3.86 7.48
N HIS A 348 30.89 2.81 7.47
CA HIS A 348 30.70 1.91 6.34
C HIS A 348 29.46 2.22 5.50
N ARG A 349 28.74 3.31 5.79
CA ARG A 349 27.52 3.72 5.08
C ARG A 349 27.71 3.77 3.56
N ASN A 350 28.87 4.23 3.09
CA ASN A 350 29.15 4.35 1.64
C ASN A 350 29.63 3.04 1.00
N LEU A 351 29.77 1.96 1.77
CA LEU A 351 30.25 0.65 1.30
C LEU A 351 29.11 -0.34 1.03
N ILE A 352 27.93 -0.08 1.58
CA ILE A 352 26.76 -0.94 1.42
C ILE A 352 25.50 -0.12 1.12
N PRO A 353 24.52 -0.68 0.40
CA PRO A 353 23.23 -0.04 0.23
C PRO A 353 22.56 0.22 1.59
N ASN A 354 21.92 1.37 1.72
CA ASN A 354 21.25 1.81 2.94
C ASN A 354 20.05 2.70 2.58
N TRP A 355 19.11 2.78 3.52
CA TRP A 355 17.92 3.63 3.42
C TRP A 355 17.82 4.54 4.63
N PRO A 356 17.27 5.75 4.50
CA PRO A 356 16.94 6.57 5.66
C PRO A 356 15.80 5.93 6.47
N SER A 357 15.87 5.95 7.81
CA SER A 357 14.72 5.56 8.65
C SER A 357 13.70 6.69 8.82
N ALA A 358 14.11 7.94 8.63
CA ALA A 358 13.28 9.15 8.63
C ALA A 358 13.99 10.30 7.91
N SER A 359 13.39 11.49 7.90
CA SER A 359 14.02 12.73 7.41
C SER A 359 15.26 13.14 8.20
N GLY A 360 16.12 13.95 7.56
CA GLY A 360 17.25 14.60 8.23
C GLY A 360 18.37 13.63 8.62
N ASN A 361 18.89 13.80 9.85
CA ASN A 361 20.02 13.02 10.39
C ASN A 361 19.58 11.74 11.12
N ALA A 362 18.45 11.16 10.70
CA ALA A 362 17.96 9.91 11.25
C ALA A 362 18.94 8.74 11.02
N PRO A 363 18.91 7.72 11.90
CA PRO A 363 19.60 6.46 11.66
C PRO A 363 19.31 5.91 10.26
N ILE A 364 20.24 5.12 9.75
CA ILE A 364 20.07 4.44 8.47
C ILE A 364 19.68 2.98 8.69
N ILE A 365 18.92 2.44 7.75
CA ILE A 365 18.56 1.03 7.67
C ILE A 365 19.56 0.35 6.74
N VAL A 366 20.19 -0.71 7.22
CA VAL A 366 21.02 -1.61 6.43
C VAL A 366 20.43 -3.02 6.49
N LEU A 367 20.69 -3.83 5.46
CA LEU A 367 20.17 -5.19 5.41
C LEU A 367 21.21 -6.21 5.81
N THR A 368 20.75 -7.20 6.58
CA THR A 368 21.57 -8.31 7.06
C THR A 368 20.92 -9.63 6.71
N ALA A 369 21.72 -10.69 6.62
CA ALA A 369 21.24 -12.06 6.53
C ALA A 369 21.55 -12.80 7.83
N ASP A 370 20.65 -13.69 8.23
CA ASP A 370 20.91 -14.64 9.30
C ASP A 370 21.94 -15.68 8.83
N THR A 371 22.98 -15.86 9.63
CA THR A 371 24.07 -16.81 9.38
C THR A 371 23.99 -18.05 10.25
N GLY A 372 22.98 -18.16 11.13
CA GLY A 372 22.86 -19.17 12.17
C GLY A 372 23.61 -18.82 13.46
N ASP A 373 24.76 -18.15 13.35
CA ASP A 373 25.56 -17.67 14.49
C ASP A 373 25.32 -16.17 14.82
N GLY A 374 24.49 -15.50 14.02
CA GLY A 374 24.17 -14.08 14.14
C GLY A 374 23.83 -13.45 12.79
N TYR A 375 23.86 -12.12 12.72
CA TYR A 375 23.49 -11.36 11.53
C TYR A 375 24.71 -10.79 10.84
N ALA A 376 24.89 -11.13 9.56
CA ALA A 376 25.96 -10.59 8.73
C ALA A 376 25.40 -9.64 7.69
N MET A 377 26.05 -8.48 7.55
CA MET A 377 25.74 -7.54 6.47
C MET A 377 26.07 -8.18 5.13
N GLN A 378 25.12 -8.13 4.21
CA GLN A 378 25.30 -8.66 2.87
C GLN A 378 25.60 -7.50 1.91
N SER A 379 26.71 -7.61 1.19
CA SER A 379 26.96 -6.77 0.03
C SER A 379 26.17 -7.35 -1.14
N TYR A 380 25.25 -6.58 -1.69
CA TYR A 380 24.56 -6.90 -2.93
C TYR A 380 24.73 -5.74 -3.91
N ASP A 381 24.70 -6.05 -5.20
CA ASP A 381 24.74 -5.05 -6.26
C ASP A 381 23.41 -4.29 -6.23
N PRO A 382 23.35 -3.00 -5.86
CA PRO A 382 22.10 -2.24 -5.78
C PRO A 382 21.38 -2.11 -7.13
N ALA A 383 22.07 -2.30 -8.25
CA ALA A 383 21.47 -2.27 -9.59
C ALA A 383 20.84 -3.61 -10.01
N ALA A 384 20.94 -4.66 -9.20
CA ALA A 384 20.38 -5.97 -9.51
C ALA A 384 18.83 -5.93 -9.52
N PRO A 385 18.18 -6.54 -10.53
CA PRO A 385 16.73 -6.70 -10.55
C PRO A 385 16.25 -7.44 -9.30
N GLY A 386 15.26 -6.89 -8.59
CA GLY A 386 14.67 -7.49 -7.39
C GLY A 386 15.12 -6.88 -6.06
N ASN A 387 16.06 -5.93 -6.06
CA ASN A 387 16.49 -5.23 -4.86
C ASN A 387 15.43 -4.31 -4.27
N ASP A 388 14.53 -3.79 -5.09
CA ASP A 388 13.41 -2.94 -4.66
C ASP A 388 12.49 -3.66 -3.65
N PHE A 389 12.58 -4.99 -3.58
CA PHE A 389 11.81 -5.82 -2.66
C PHE A 389 12.57 -6.22 -1.38
N LEU A 390 13.85 -5.90 -1.26
CA LEU A 390 14.66 -6.34 -0.13
C LEU A 390 14.29 -5.65 1.18
N LEU A 391 14.09 -4.33 1.18
CA LEU A 391 13.67 -3.60 2.38
C LEU A 391 12.23 -3.94 2.80
N PRO A 392 11.23 -3.99 1.89
CA PRO A 392 9.88 -4.44 2.24
C PRO A 392 9.87 -5.87 2.81
N ALA A 393 10.65 -6.79 2.23
CA ALA A 393 10.78 -8.15 2.75
C ALA A 393 11.43 -8.18 4.14
N ALA A 394 12.44 -7.34 4.37
CA ALA A 394 13.09 -7.19 5.66
C ALA A 394 12.13 -6.68 6.74
N ILE A 395 11.36 -5.63 6.46
CA ILE A 395 10.35 -5.08 7.38
C ILE A 395 9.27 -6.13 7.67
N ALA A 396 8.75 -6.80 6.65
CA ALA A 396 7.75 -7.86 6.84
C ALA A 396 8.28 -8.99 7.74
N ARG A 397 9.57 -9.32 7.59
CA ARG A 397 10.23 -10.32 8.43
C ARG A 397 10.44 -9.83 9.85
N LEU A 398 10.85 -8.58 10.06
CA LEU A 398 10.90 -7.95 11.37
C LEU A 398 9.55 -8.05 12.09
N SER A 399 8.43 -7.79 11.40
CA SER A 399 7.08 -7.94 11.97
C SER A 399 6.70 -9.40 12.27
N SER A 400 7.36 -10.36 11.64
CA SER A 400 7.16 -11.81 11.88
C SER A 400 7.98 -12.34 13.05
N LEU A 401 9.10 -11.68 13.40
CA LEU A 401 9.85 -11.99 14.62
C LEU A 401 8.93 -11.85 15.82
N GLN A 402 9.06 -12.78 16.78
CA GLN A 402 8.21 -12.88 17.97
C GLN A 402 7.86 -11.50 18.52
N ARG A 403 6.59 -11.31 18.91
CA ARG A 403 6.20 -10.08 19.62
C ARG A 403 6.99 -10.03 20.92
N TYR A 404 7.99 -9.17 20.95
CA TYR A 404 8.66 -8.83 22.18
C TYR A 404 7.60 -8.19 23.09
N PRO A 405 7.46 -8.68 24.33
CA PRO A 405 6.51 -8.08 25.25
C PRO A 405 6.97 -6.66 25.53
N TRP A 406 6.06 -5.71 25.33
CA TRP A 406 6.24 -4.37 25.86
C TRP A 406 5.99 -4.41 27.37
N GLU A 407 6.94 -3.87 28.13
CA GLU A 407 6.80 -3.63 29.56
C GLU A 407 6.43 -2.17 29.77
N THR A 408 5.42 -1.90 30.60
CA THR A 408 5.06 -0.54 30.99
C THR A 408 5.57 -0.24 32.39
N ASP A 409 6.08 0.97 32.58
CA ASP A 409 6.55 1.46 33.88
C ASP A 409 6.31 2.97 34.00
N GLU A 410 6.50 3.51 35.20
CA GLU A 410 6.45 4.95 35.47
C GLU A 410 7.76 5.40 36.14
N LEU A 411 8.58 6.16 35.40
CA LEU A 411 9.86 6.64 35.88
C LEU A 411 9.74 8.10 36.33
N TYR A 412 9.67 8.33 37.64
CA TYR A 412 9.56 9.68 38.21
C TYR A 412 8.36 10.49 37.68
N GLY A 413 7.25 9.83 37.35
CA GLY A 413 6.06 10.43 36.76
C GLY A 413 6.03 10.42 35.22
N LEU A 414 7.07 9.91 34.55
CA LEU A 414 7.08 9.69 33.10
C LEU A 414 6.50 8.30 32.78
N PRO A 415 5.37 8.20 32.08
CA PRO A 415 4.89 6.93 31.55
C PRO A 415 5.83 6.41 30.47
N VAL A 416 6.26 5.16 30.59
CA VAL A 416 7.22 4.53 29.67
C VAL A 416 6.67 3.19 29.20
N ALA A 417 6.78 2.93 27.90
CA ALA A 417 6.68 1.60 27.33
C ALA A 417 8.07 1.18 26.82
N ASN A 418 8.57 0.03 27.27
CA ASN A 418 9.91 -0.44 27.00
C ASN A 418 9.86 -1.81 26.30
N CYS A 419 10.64 -1.95 25.23
CA CYS A 419 10.78 -3.19 24.46
C CYS A 419 12.25 -3.63 24.36
N SER A 420 13.09 -3.18 25.31
CA SER A 420 14.53 -3.41 25.33
C SER A 420 14.91 -4.83 25.80
N GLY A 421 16.15 -5.23 25.52
CA GLY A 421 16.73 -6.50 25.97
C GLY A 421 16.57 -7.66 24.98
N HIS A 422 15.99 -7.39 23.80
CA HIS A 422 15.79 -8.37 22.75
C HIS A 422 16.62 -8.01 21.50
N ASP A 423 16.97 -9.03 20.72
CA ASP A 423 17.49 -8.84 19.37
C ASP A 423 16.47 -8.03 18.55
N PHE A 424 16.94 -7.12 17.70
CA PHE A 424 16.10 -6.22 16.91
C PHE A 424 15.14 -5.32 17.70
N ALA A 425 15.35 -5.12 19.02
CA ALA A 425 14.49 -4.24 19.80
C ALA A 425 14.47 -2.82 19.21
N ALA A 426 15.61 -2.22 18.90
CA ALA A 426 15.66 -0.89 18.30
C ALA A 426 14.91 -0.82 16.97
N GLU A 427 15.09 -1.84 16.13
CA GLU A 427 14.50 -1.94 14.81
C GLU A 427 12.98 -2.04 14.84
N LYS A 428 12.36 -2.47 15.95
CA LYS A 428 10.90 -2.46 16.11
C LYS A 428 10.27 -1.08 15.96
N VAL A 429 11.03 0.02 16.03
CA VAL A 429 10.54 1.35 15.61
C VAL A 429 10.08 1.39 14.15
N LEU A 430 10.62 0.51 13.29
CA LEU A 430 10.25 0.35 11.88
C LEU A 430 9.02 -0.56 11.68
N ASP A 431 8.50 -1.19 12.72
CA ASP A 431 7.36 -2.13 12.67
C ASP A 431 6.08 -1.40 13.13
N PRO A 432 5.18 -1.00 12.20
CA PRO A 432 4.05 -0.17 12.57
C PRO A 432 3.10 -0.81 13.59
N ARG A 433 3.03 -2.14 13.59
CA ARG A 433 2.21 -2.89 14.54
C ARG A 433 2.81 -2.83 15.94
N ALA A 434 4.13 -2.95 16.07
CA ALA A 434 4.80 -2.84 17.37
C ALA A 434 4.65 -1.43 17.94
N MET A 435 4.70 -0.39 17.10
CA MET A 435 4.44 0.98 17.51
C MET A 435 2.97 1.21 17.88
N GLN A 436 2.02 0.60 17.17
CA GLN A 436 0.61 0.64 17.55
C GLN A 436 0.36 0.01 18.93
N ASP A 437 1.05 -1.08 19.26
CA ASP A 437 0.99 -1.69 20.59
C ASP A 437 1.48 -0.69 21.67
N ALA A 438 2.56 0.06 21.41
CA ALA A 438 3.04 1.11 22.31
C ALA A 438 2.03 2.27 22.46
N HIS A 439 1.38 2.69 21.37
CA HIS A 439 0.33 3.72 21.41
C HIS A 439 -0.82 3.31 22.32
N HIS A 440 -1.27 2.05 22.21
CA HIS A 440 -2.34 1.52 23.05
C HIS A 440 -1.94 1.42 24.53
N LEU A 441 -0.69 1.05 24.82
CA LEU A 441 -0.19 0.92 26.19
C LEU A 441 -0.03 2.26 26.89
N LEU A 442 0.32 3.31 26.14
CA LEU A 442 0.54 4.65 26.66
C LEU A 442 -0.68 5.58 26.51
N ASP A 443 -1.77 5.07 25.93
CA ASP A 443 -3.00 5.82 25.63
C ASP A 443 -2.71 7.19 24.99
N SER A 444 -1.89 7.18 23.93
CA SER A 444 -1.45 8.42 23.28
C SER A 444 -1.43 8.25 21.77
N PRO A 445 -1.98 9.20 20.99
CA PRO A 445 -1.97 9.12 19.52
C PRO A 445 -0.59 9.42 18.92
N ARG A 446 0.31 10.04 19.69
CA ARG A 446 1.66 10.42 19.29
C ARG A 446 2.67 10.02 20.35
N LEU A 447 3.82 9.52 19.93
CA LEU A 447 4.88 9.04 20.82
C LEU A 447 6.21 9.66 20.46
N TRP A 448 7.03 9.90 21.48
CA TRP A 448 8.47 9.97 21.32
C TRP A 448 9.06 8.59 21.51
N VAL A 449 9.82 8.10 20.53
CA VAL A 449 10.42 6.76 20.56
C VAL A 449 11.92 6.87 20.37
N SER A 450 12.71 6.40 21.32
CA SER A 450 14.17 6.42 21.27
C SER A 450 14.78 5.04 21.09
N THR A 451 15.87 4.99 20.35
CA THR A 451 16.66 3.78 20.05
C THR A 451 18.14 4.03 20.35
N PRO A 452 18.53 4.27 21.61
CA PRO A 452 19.89 4.69 21.94
C PRO A 452 20.96 3.65 21.56
N ARG A 453 20.60 2.37 21.64
CA ARG A 453 21.45 1.21 21.30
C ARG A 453 20.61 0.12 20.64
N ARG A 454 21.26 -0.83 19.96
CA ARG A 454 20.58 -1.90 19.17
C ARG A 454 19.52 -2.70 19.91
N THR A 455 19.73 -2.99 21.19
CA THR A 455 18.78 -3.76 22.00
C THR A 455 17.91 -2.86 22.86
N CYS A 456 17.82 -1.56 22.55
CA CYS A 456 17.10 -0.59 23.35
C CYS A 456 16.01 0.08 22.51
N LEU A 457 14.78 0.02 23.01
CA LEU A 457 13.62 0.72 22.45
C LEU A 457 12.76 1.20 23.59
N THR A 458 12.52 2.51 23.62
CA THR A 458 11.74 3.15 24.68
C THR A 458 10.80 4.16 24.05
N ALA A 459 9.51 4.04 24.35
CA ALA A 459 8.46 4.95 23.92
C ALA A 459 7.86 5.68 25.13
N VAL A 460 7.54 6.96 24.92
CA VAL A 460 6.83 7.81 25.90
C VAL A 460 5.77 8.64 25.16
N PRO A 461 4.73 9.13 25.84
CA PRO A 461 3.76 10.04 25.24
C PRO A 461 4.43 11.27 24.61
N TYR A 462 3.85 11.80 23.54
CA TYR A 462 4.34 13.03 22.91
C TYR A 462 4.22 14.26 23.83
N GLU A 463 3.08 14.36 24.53
CA GLU A 463 2.78 15.45 25.46
C GLU A 463 3.46 15.18 26.81
N LEU A 464 4.64 15.77 27.00
CA LEU A 464 5.41 15.69 28.24
C LEU A 464 5.44 17.05 28.93
N ASP A 465 5.26 17.05 30.26
CA ASP A 465 5.62 18.23 31.05
C ASP A 465 7.16 18.42 31.12
N GLU A 466 7.62 19.58 31.59
CA GLU A 466 9.05 19.91 31.64
C GLU A 466 9.88 18.90 32.44
N ARG A 467 9.30 18.33 33.51
CA ARG A 467 9.98 17.35 34.35
C ARG A 467 10.07 16.00 33.63
N GLN A 468 8.96 15.54 33.03
CA GLN A 468 8.90 14.31 32.26
C GLN A 468 9.86 14.35 31.06
N LEU A 469 9.90 15.49 30.36
CA LEU A 469 10.81 15.73 29.26
C LEU A 469 12.28 15.62 29.70
N MET A 470 12.64 16.27 30.82
CA MET A 470 13.99 16.18 31.38
C MET A 470 14.37 14.74 31.78
N VAL A 471 13.43 13.97 32.34
CA VAL A 471 13.64 12.56 32.67
C VAL A 471 13.88 11.73 31.40
N PHE A 472 13.07 11.95 30.36
CA PHE A 472 13.22 11.25 29.08
C PHE A 472 14.57 11.56 28.42
N GLN A 473 14.93 12.83 28.33
CA GLN A 473 16.23 13.29 27.82
C GLN A 473 17.40 12.63 28.55
N ARG A 474 17.33 12.61 29.89
CA ARG A 474 18.37 12.01 30.72
C ARG A 474 18.45 10.50 30.55
N LEU A 475 17.31 9.81 30.47
CA LEU A 475 17.23 8.36 30.25
C LEU A 475 17.89 7.96 28.93
N VAL A 476 17.54 8.65 27.84
CA VAL A 476 18.10 8.38 26.51
C VAL A 476 19.60 8.66 26.48
N THR A 477 20.03 9.81 27.00
CA THR A 477 21.46 10.18 27.06
C THR A 477 22.28 9.15 27.84
N LEU A 478 21.82 8.77 29.03
CA LEU A 478 22.52 7.77 29.85
C LEU A 478 22.60 6.41 29.16
N THR A 479 21.50 5.97 28.53
CA THR A 479 21.48 4.68 27.82
C THR A 479 22.40 4.71 26.59
N TYR A 480 22.45 5.83 25.88
CA TYR A 480 23.36 6.03 24.75
C TYR A 480 24.83 6.00 25.18
N GLU A 481 25.18 6.59 26.33
CA GLU A 481 26.55 6.66 26.85
C GLU A 481 27.00 5.38 27.59
N ASP A 482 26.08 4.53 28.03
CA ASP A 482 26.40 3.34 28.84
C ASP A 482 26.85 2.13 28.00
N ASP A 483 28.15 1.86 27.97
CA ASP A 483 28.71 0.70 27.27
C ASP A 483 28.47 -0.66 27.94
N SER A 484 27.90 -0.70 29.15
CA SER A 484 27.63 -1.95 29.88
C SER A 484 26.58 -2.84 29.21
N TYR A 485 25.76 -2.28 28.32
CA TYR A 485 24.79 -3.02 27.50
C TYR A 485 25.43 -3.93 26.45
N GLY A 486 26.74 -3.79 26.17
CA GLY A 486 27.48 -4.68 25.28
C GLY A 486 27.15 -4.53 23.78
N ASN A 487 26.28 -3.58 23.43
CA ASN A 487 25.81 -3.35 22.06
C ASN A 487 26.19 -1.95 21.58
N ALA A 488 26.40 -1.82 20.26
CA ALA A 488 26.80 -0.55 19.67
C ALA A 488 25.71 0.54 19.83
N PRO A 489 26.11 1.80 20.08
CA PRO A 489 25.18 2.94 20.05
C PRO A 489 24.62 3.16 18.64
N ILE A 490 23.39 3.67 18.57
CA ILE A 490 22.72 4.05 17.32
C ILE A 490 22.57 5.57 17.25
N THR A 491 21.79 6.16 18.16
CA THR A 491 21.53 7.61 18.15
C THR A 491 21.08 8.12 19.52
N PRO A 492 21.49 9.32 19.96
CA PRO A 492 20.90 9.97 21.13
C PRO A 492 19.54 10.64 20.83
N GLY A 493 19.04 10.53 19.60
CA GLY A 493 17.79 11.15 19.15
C GLY A 493 16.51 10.39 19.52
N ALA A 494 15.40 10.92 19.03
CA ALA A 494 14.08 10.30 19.14
C ALA A 494 13.26 10.48 17.86
N TYR A 495 12.55 9.42 17.49
CA TYR A 495 11.53 9.42 16.45
C TYR A 495 10.24 10.02 16.99
N LEU A 496 9.58 10.82 16.17
CA LEU A 496 8.18 11.16 16.36
C LEU A 496 7.34 10.12 15.62
N VAL A 497 6.48 9.43 16.35
CA VAL A 497 5.63 8.37 15.82
C VAL A 497 4.17 8.74 16.03
N GLU A 498 3.36 8.66 14.97
CA GLU A 498 1.92 8.93 14.99
C GLU A 498 1.18 7.75 14.34
N ASN A 499 0.20 7.18 15.06
CA ASN A 499 -0.59 6.02 14.61
C ASN A 499 0.28 4.86 14.09
N GLY A 500 1.34 4.55 14.84
CA GLY A 500 2.27 3.48 14.52
C GLY A 500 3.29 3.81 13.44
N ARG A 501 3.28 5.00 12.85
CA ARG A 501 4.19 5.37 11.75
C ARG A 501 5.16 6.47 12.16
N ILE A 502 6.41 6.35 11.72
CA ILE A 502 7.41 7.41 11.88
C ILE A 502 7.00 8.58 10.99
N ILE A 503 6.87 9.76 11.58
CA ILE A 503 6.53 11.00 10.85
C ILE A 503 7.68 12.02 10.84
N ASP A 504 8.56 11.97 11.85
CA ASP A 504 9.74 12.83 11.91
C ASP A 504 10.82 12.24 12.85
N PHE A 505 11.98 12.89 12.90
CA PHE A 505 13.09 12.53 13.77
C PHE A 505 13.85 13.76 14.31
N VAL A 506 14.13 13.75 15.61
CA VAL A 506 14.94 14.76 16.29
C VAL A 506 16.29 14.16 16.63
N GLU A 507 17.37 14.77 16.12
CA GLU A 507 18.73 14.20 16.18
C GLU A 507 19.32 14.10 17.58
N ASP A 508 18.87 14.94 18.50
CA ASP A 508 19.29 14.95 19.89
C ASP A 508 18.07 15.22 20.77
N VAL A 509 17.76 14.31 21.71
CA VAL A 509 16.65 14.48 22.64
C VAL A 509 16.73 15.79 23.43
N ASN A 510 17.92 16.34 23.66
CA ASN A 510 18.10 17.61 24.38
C ASN A 510 17.55 18.82 23.62
N LEU A 511 17.23 18.67 22.33
CA LEU A 511 16.57 19.69 21.51
C LEU A 511 15.04 19.63 21.61
N LEU A 512 14.48 18.58 22.19
CA LEU A 512 13.05 18.49 22.46
C LEU A 512 12.64 19.60 23.45
N GLY A 513 11.53 20.29 23.15
CA GLY A 513 10.99 21.38 23.97
C GLY A 513 11.56 22.78 23.69
N VAL A 514 12.44 22.95 22.70
CA VAL A 514 13.01 24.26 22.30
C VAL A 514 12.17 24.96 21.20
N GLY A 515 10.92 24.54 21.01
CA GLY A 515 10.03 24.98 19.92
C GLY A 515 9.06 26.09 20.27
#